data_AF-A0AAV2S1R3-F1
#
_entry.id   AF-A0AAV2S1R3-F1
#
_cell.length_a   1.000
_cell.length_b   1.000
_cell.length_c   1.000
_cell.angle_alpha   90.00
_cell.angle_beta   90.00
_cell.angle_gamma   90.00
#
_symmetry.space_group_name_H-M   'P 1'
#
loop_
_entity.id
_entity.type
_entity.pdbx_description
1 polymer ?
#
loop_
_entity_poly.entity_id
_entity_poly.type
_entity_poly.pdbx_seq_one_letter_code
_entity_poly.pdbx_strand_id
1 'polypeptide(L)'
;FFFYYPSGQCFWFDPEVRHTWEGAKNLCESKGLNIAHPNDVVGLRSYMVQSYGKNENGWHDTWINALRDNRTNNFICQNHFDIITPEYPYWFTGEPSACD
;
A
#
# COMPACT_ATOMS: atom_id res chain seq x y z
N PHE A 1 -0.56 6.43 -14.43
CA PHE A 1 0.53 7.07 -13.68
C PHE A 1 0.07 8.44 -13.23
N PHE A 2 0.43 8.87 -12.03
CA PHE A 2 0.15 10.21 -11.51
C PHE A 2 1.30 10.66 -10.59
N PHE A 3 1.50 11.98 -10.51
CA PHE A 3 2.41 12.59 -9.55
C PHE A 3 1.63 13.05 -8.32
N TYR A 4 2.02 12.58 -7.13
CA TYR A 4 1.41 13.00 -5.88
C TYR A 4 2.29 14.06 -5.21
N TYR A 5 1.96 15.33 -5.47
CA TYR A 5 2.71 16.50 -5.01
C TYR A 5 3.07 16.48 -3.52
N PRO A 6 2.17 16.12 -2.58
CA PRO A 6 2.49 16.14 -1.15
C PRO A 6 3.63 15.20 -0.74
N SER A 7 3.82 14.07 -1.43
CA SER A 7 4.95 13.17 -1.13
C SER A 7 6.15 13.34 -2.06
N GLY A 8 5.99 14.06 -3.18
CA GLY A 8 7.00 14.18 -4.22
C GLY A 8 7.25 12.87 -4.99
N GLN A 9 6.35 11.90 -4.91
CA GLN A 9 6.51 10.58 -5.54
C GLN A 9 5.57 10.41 -6.75
N CYS A 10 6.04 9.65 -7.75
CA CYS A 10 5.23 9.19 -8.87
C CYS A 10 4.63 7.81 -8.53
N PHE A 11 3.34 7.64 -8.79
CA PHE A 11 2.64 6.39 -8.57
C PHE A 11 2.02 5.88 -9.86
N TRP A 12 1.95 4.55 -9.96
CA TRP A 12 1.13 3.84 -10.92
C TRP A 12 0.10 3.03 -10.15
N PHE A 13 -1.13 3.02 -10.67
CA PHE A 13 -2.26 2.33 -10.06
C PHE A 13 -2.94 1.50 -11.14
N ASP A 14 -3.24 0.26 -10.81
CA ASP A 14 -4.00 -0.67 -11.65
C ASP A 14 -5.39 -0.89 -11.03
N PRO A 15 -6.45 -0.32 -11.62
CA PRO A 15 -7.80 -0.47 -11.09
C PRO A 15 -8.50 -1.76 -11.53
N GLU A 16 -7.95 -2.51 -12.48
CA GLU A 16 -8.72 -3.52 -13.24
C GLU A 16 -8.69 -4.91 -12.60
N VAL A 17 -7.60 -5.24 -11.88
CA VAL A 17 -7.38 -6.61 -11.40
C VAL A 17 -7.03 -6.62 -9.92
N ARG A 18 -7.75 -7.48 -9.16
CA ARG A 18 -7.37 -7.82 -7.79
C ARG A 18 -6.19 -8.79 -7.84
N HIS A 19 -5.04 -8.32 -7.38
CA HIS A 19 -3.85 -9.14 -7.24
C HIS A 19 -3.69 -9.63 -5.79
N THR A 20 -2.98 -10.75 -5.60
CA THR A 20 -2.31 -11.01 -4.33
C THR A 20 -1.17 -10.01 -4.14
N TRP A 21 -0.64 -9.86 -2.92
CA TRP A 21 0.51 -8.99 -2.70
C TRP A 21 1.69 -9.34 -3.63
N GLU A 22 2.01 -10.63 -3.75
CA GLU A 22 3.08 -11.12 -4.63
C GLU A 22 2.77 -10.86 -6.10
N GLY A 23 1.52 -11.05 -6.52
CA GLY A 23 1.09 -10.72 -7.89
C GLY A 23 1.24 -9.23 -8.21
N ALA A 24 0.89 -8.35 -7.27
CA ALA A 24 1.05 -6.91 -7.42
C ALA A 24 2.52 -6.50 -7.50
N LYS A 25 3.38 -7.09 -6.65
CA LYS A 25 4.83 -6.89 -6.70
C LYS A 25 5.39 -7.29 -8.06
N ASN A 26 5.10 -8.50 -8.53
CA ASN A 26 5.59 -9.01 -9.82
C ASN A 26 5.10 -8.15 -10.99
N LEU A 27 3.86 -7.64 -10.93
CA LEU A 27 3.33 -6.74 -11.95
C LEU A 27 4.07 -5.41 -11.98
N CYS A 28 4.33 -4.79 -10.83
CA CYS A 28 5.15 -3.58 -10.74
C CYS A 28 6.55 -3.83 -11.33
N GLU A 29 7.21 -4.91 -10.93
CA GLU A 29 8.56 -5.27 -11.38
C GLU A 29 8.61 -5.54 -12.89
N SER A 30 7.60 -6.20 -13.46
CA SER A 30 7.50 -6.45 -14.91
C SER A 30 7.43 -5.16 -15.75
N LYS A 31 7.03 -4.04 -15.12
CA LYS A 31 6.97 -2.70 -15.72
C LYS A 31 8.19 -1.85 -15.39
N GLY A 32 9.21 -2.41 -14.74
CA GLY A 32 10.40 -1.69 -14.27
C GLY A 32 10.09 -0.74 -13.10
N LEU A 33 9.03 -1.01 -12.34
CA LEU A 33 8.62 -0.25 -11.16
C LEU A 33 8.85 -1.07 -9.88
N ASN A 34 8.70 -0.41 -8.74
CA ASN A 34 8.62 -1.06 -7.43
C ASN A 34 7.19 -0.94 -6.89
N ILE A 35 6.76 -1.93 -6.11
CA ILE A 35 5.54 -1.80 -5.31
C ILE A 35 5.69 -0.60 -4.36
N ALA A 36 4.60 0.16 -4.18
CA ALA A 36 4.66 1.48 -3.57
C ALA A 36 5.14 1.44 -2.10
N HIS A 37 6.07 2.32 -1.76
CA HIS A 37 6.38 2.72 -0.38
C HIS A 37 6.05 4.21 -0.25
N PRO A 38 4.81 4.58 0.08
CA PRO A 38 4.41 5.98 0.14
C PRO A 38 4.96 6.67 1.38
N ASN A 39 5.51 7.87 1.23
CA ASN A 39 5.95 8.69 2.37
C ASN A 39 4.76 9.34 3.11
N ASP A 40 3.61 9.46 2.44
CA ASP A 40 2.36 10.00 2.99
C ASP A 40 1.20 9.08 2.57
N VAL A 41 0.99 8.00 3.34
CA VAL A 41 -0.04 6.99 3.04
C VAL A 41 -1.45 7.53 3.25
N VAL A 42 -1.67 8.40 4.24
CA VAL A 42 -3.01 8.95 4.55
C VAL A 42 -3.47 9.88 3.44
N GLY A 43 -2.60 10.80 3.03
CA GLY A 43 -2.90 11.71 1.95
C GLY A 43 -3.00 10.98 0.61
N LEU A 44 -2.11 10.01 0.34
CA LEU A 44 -2.21 9.17 -0.86
C LEU A 44 -3.54 8.41 -0.92
N ARG A 45 -3.96 7.80 0.19
CA ARG A 45 -5.27 7.13 0.29
C ARG A 45 -6.41 8.10 -0.01
N SER A 46 -6.37 9.29 0.58
CA SER A 46 -7.39 10.34 0.35
C SER A 46 -7.43 10.76 -1.12
N TYR A 47 -6.26 10.92 -1.75
CA TYR A 47 -6.14 11.22 -3.17
C TYR A 47 -6.71 10.09 -4.05
N MET A 48 -6.39 8.84 -3.74
CA MET A 48 -6.89 7.69 -4.48
C MET A 48 -8.41 7.57 -4.40
N VAL A 49 -8.97 7.76 -3.20
CA VAL A 49 -10.42 7.80 -2.95
C VAL A 49 -11.09 8.88 -3.80
N GLN A 50 -10.52 10.09 -3.84
CA GLN A 50 -11.09 11.21 -4.61
C GLN A 50 -10.95 11.02 -6.12
N SER A 51 -9.83 10.45 -6.58
CA SER A 51 -9.50 10.37 -8.01
C SER A 51 -10.08 9.15 -8.70
N TYR A 52 -10.12 8.01 -8.02
CA TYR A 52 -10.55 6.73 -8.58
C TYR A 52 -11.91 6.26 -8.02
N GLY A 53 -12.35 6.84 -6.90
CA GLY A 53 -13.67 6.59 -6.35
C GLY A 53 -13.84 5.17 -5.78
N LYS A 54 -15.11 4.77 -5.69
CA LYS A 54 -15.55 3.43 -5.31
C LYS A 54 -15.99 2.72 -6.59
N ASN A 55 -15.55 1.47 -6.80
CA ASN A 55 -16.10 0.65 -7.87
C ASN A 55 -17.30 -0.18 -7.37
N GLU A 56 -17.89 -0.99 -8.24
CA GLU A 56 -19.04 -1.86 -7.91
C GLU A 56 -18.79 -2.78 -6.71
N ASN A 57 -17.52 -3.10 -6.44
CA ASN A 57 -17.07 -4.00 -5.38
C ASN A 57 -16.55 -3.29 -4.11
N GLY A 58 -16.62 -1.96 -4.03
CA GLY A 58 -16.13 -1.23 -2.86
C GLY A 58 -15.00 -0.24 -3.15
N TRP A 59 -14.31 0.14 -2.08
CA TRP A 59 -13.08 0.92 -2.19
C TRP A 59 -12.00 0.07 -2.87
N HIS A 60 -11.08 0.72 -3.58
CA HIS A 60 -9.91 0.05 -4.13
C HIS A 60 -8.94 -0.31 -2.99
N ASP A 61 -9.00 -1.55 -2.52
CA ASP A 61 -7.92 -2.10 -1.69
C ASP A 61 -6.66 -2.20 -2.55
N THR A 62 -5.57 -1.57 -2.09
CA THR A 62 -4.33 -1.47 -2.85
C THR A 62 -3.17 -1.93 -1.99
N TRP A 63 -2.30 -2.76 -2.55
CA TRP A 63 -1.11 -3.25 -1.85
C TRP A 63 -0.02 -2.17 -1.80
N ILE A 64 0.62 -2.06 -0.64
CA ILE A 64 1.88 -1.34 -0.44
C ILE A 64 3.01 -2.33 -0.15
N ASN A 65 4.25 -1.88 -0.18
CA ASN A 65 5.44 -2.71 -0.03
C ASN A 65 5.70 -3.19 1.41
N ALA A 66 4.68 -3.71 2.10
CA ALA A 66 4.76 -4.16 3.47
C ALA A 66 4.23 -5.59 3.63
N LEU A 67 4.94 -6.39 4.42
CA LEU A 67 4.53 -7.74 4.83
C LEU A 67 4.79 -7.96 6.31
N ARG A 68 4.04 -8.88 6.93
CA ARG A 68 4.33 -9.33 8.30
C ARG A 68 5.61 -10.17 8.31
N ASP A 69 6.54 -9.82 9.17
CA ASP A 69 7.69 -10.64 9.51
C ASP A 69 7.28 -11.70 10.53
N ASN A 70 7.45 -12.97 10.15
CA ASN A 70 7.10 -14.13 10.97
C ASN A 70 7.95 -14.27 12.24
N ARG A 71 9.11 -13.61 12.33
CA ARG A 71 9.98 -13.69 13.52
C ARG A 71 9.61 -12.68 14.59
N THR A 72 9.31 -11.46 14.17
CA THR A 72 9.04 -10.34 15.07
C THR A 72 7.56 -10.04 15.22
N ASN A 73 6.72 -10.65 14.39
CA ASN A 73 5.29 -10.36 14.25
C ASN A 73 4.99 -8.92 13.82
N ASN A 74 6.00 -8.16 13.39
CA ASN A 74 5.84 -6.78 12.95
C ASN A 74 5.57 -6.72 11.46
N PHE A 75 4.85 -5.69 10.98
CA PHE A 75 4.81 -5.38 9.57
C PHE A 75 6.07 -4.60 9.18
N ILE A 76 6.72 -5.00 8.09
CA ILE A 76 8.00 -4.44 7.64
C ILE A 76 7.91 -4.03 6.17
N CYS A 77 8.34 -2.81 5.87
CA CYS A 77 8.55 -2.34 4.50
C CYS A 77 9.72 -3.10 3.85
N GLN A 78 9.47 -3.87 2.79
CA GLN A 78 10.42 -4.88 2.30
C GLN A 78 11.73 -4.30 1.75
N ASN A 79 11.74 -3.03 1.30
CA ASN A 79 12.93 -2.42 0.71
C ASN A 79 13.75 -1.56 1.69
N HIS A 80 13.14 -1.09 2.78
CA HIS A 80 13.78 -0.18 3.74
C HIS A 80 13.98 -0.80 5.12
N PHE A 81 13.35 -1.96 5.39
CA PHE A 81 13.30 -2.58 6.71
C PHE A 81 12.65 -1.70 7.79
N ASP A 82 11.89 -0.69 7.37
CA ASP A 82 11.12 0.16 8.28
C ASP A 82 9.99 -0.66 8.90
N ILE A 83 9.94 -0.63 10.23
CA ILE A 83 8.87 -1.29 11.00
C ILE A 83 7.64 -0.37 10.99
N ILE A 84 6.53 -0.92 10.52
CA ILE A 84 5.22 -0.29 10.59
C ILE A 84 4.62 -0.63 11.96
N THR A 85 4.73 0.32 12.89
CA THR A 85 4.17 0.15 14.24
C THR A 85 2.66 0.43 14.25
N PRO A 86 1.92 -0.02 15.28
CA PRO A 86 0.48 0.23 15.41
C PRO A 86 0.09 1.71 15.45
N GLU A 87 1.02 2.59 15.81
CA GLU A 87 0.80 4.04 15.86
C GLU A 87 0.87 4.70 14.47
N TYR A 88 1.32 3.99 13.45
CA TYR A 88 1.31 4.51 12.08
C TYR A 88 -0.12 4.73 11.63
N PRO A 89 -0.40 5.83 10.91
CA PRO A 89 -1.75 6.15 10.46
C PRO A 89 -2.20 5.27 9.27
N TYR A 90 -1.50 4.14 9.04
CA TYR A 90 -1.82 3.14 8.02
C TYR A 90 -2.99 2.26 8.46
N TRP A 91 -3.14 2.10 9.78
CA TRP A 91 -4.07 1.15 10.35
C TRP A 91 -5.48 1.71 10.42
N PHE A 92 -6.44 0.87 10.05
CA PHE A 92 -7.82 1.07 10.44
C PHE A 92 -7.98 0.79 11.93
N THR A 93 -9.00 1.37 12.56
CA THR A 93 -9.27 1.15 13.99
C THR A 93 -9.38 -0.36 14.28
N GLY A 94 -8.54 -0.86 15.18
CA GLY A 94 -8.47 -2.28 15.53
C GLY A 94 -7.35 -3.07 14.81
N GLU A 95 -6.61 -2.45 13.90
CA GLU A 95 -5.48 -3.04 13.19
C GLU A 95 -4.11 -2.49 13.67
N PRO A 96 -2.99 -3.21 13.49
CA PRO A 96 -2.93 -4.61 13.06
C PRO A 96 -3.52 -5.50 14.13
N SER A 97 -4.51 -6.31 13.77
CA SER A 97 -5.13 -7.25 14.69
C SER A 97 -4.08 -8.28 15.10
N ALA A 98 -4.04 -8.60 16.39
CA ALA A 98 -3.26 -9.73 16.85
C ALA A 98 -3.85 -10.98 16.16
N CYS A 99 -3.03 -11.73 15.43
CA CYS A 99 -3.43 -13.07 15.03
C CYS A 99 -3.55 -13.89 16.32
N ASP A 100 -4.76 -14.38 16.62
CA ASP A 100 -4.98 -15.48 17.57
C ASP A 100 -4.28 -16.76 17.09
#